data_AF-A0A143WX29-F1
#
_entry.id   AF-A0A143WX29-F1
#
_cell.length_a   1.000
_cell.length_b   1.000
_cell.length_c   1.000
_cell.angle_alpha   90.00
_cell.angle_beta   90.00
_cell.angle_gamma   90.00
#
_symmetry.space_group_name_H-M   'P 1'
#
loop_
_entity.id
_entity.type
_entity.pdbx_description
1 polymer ?
#
loop_
_entity_poly.entity_id
_entity_poly.type
_entity_poly.pdbx_seq_one_letter_code
_entity_poly.pdbx_strand_id
1 'polypeptide(L)'
;MRDECLICHAPLEYLENEELMECAICHRQEYSRTRCVNGHYVCNECHMQGLDQVVEICYHLDSGDPLEILEAMMSLPQIHMHGPEHHILVGAALLTAYYHAGGDIDLQTAIPEIFSRGKQVPGGACGFWGACGSAISTGMFISIVTHATPLSERSYQQANAMTSHALSAIAKVGGPRCCKRNAYLSILTAVRYVKEHLGVYMQVHPVTCRRQAQNHQCLLTRCPFYREDES
;
A
#
# COMPACT_ATOMS: atom_id res chain seq x y z
N MET A 1 -14.52 -14.87 3.10
CA MET A 1 -15.58 -13.97 3.61
C MET A 1 -15.33 -12.62 2.98
N ARG A 2 -16.38 -11.84 2.73
CA ARG A 2 -16.28 -10.60 1.96
C ARG A 2 -16.47 -9.43 2.92
N ASP A 3 -15.42 -9.15 3.68
CA ASP A 3 -15.50 -8.35 4.89
C ASP A 3 -15.00 -6.92 4.59
N GLU A 4 -15.88 -5.92 4.63
CA GLU A 4 -15.49 -4.52 4.48
C GLU A 4 -15.39 -3.81 5.84
N CYS A 5 -16.42 -3.88 6.68
CA CYS A 5 -16.38 -3.35 8.04
C CYS A 5 -15.60 -4.29 9.00
N LEU A 6 -14.65 -3.75 9.76
CA LEU A 6 -13.85 -4.51 10.74
C LEU A 6 -14.67 -5.03 11.94
N ILE A 7 -15.85 -4.46 12.20
CA ILE A 7 -16.68 -4.81 13.37
C ILE A 7 -17.78 -5.82 13.03
N CYS A 8 -18.44 -5.65 11.89
CA CYS A 8 -19.63 -6.43 11.54
C CYS A 8 -19.60 -6.99 10.11
N HIS A 9 -18.49 -6.80 9.38
CA HIS A 9 -18.28 -7.27 8.01
C HIS A 9 -19.24 -6.72 6.94
N ALA A 10 -20.24 -5.94 7.33
CA ALA A 10 -21.15 -5.28 6.40
C ALA A 10 -20.44 -4.25 5.50
N PRO A 11 -21.03 -3.90 4.34
CA PRO A 11 -20.45 -2.94 3.40
C PRO A 11 -20.17 -1.57 4.00
N LEU A 12 -19.18 -0.87 3.42
CA LEU A 12 -18.89 0.53 3.71
C LEU A 12 -19.64 1.44 2.73
N GLU A 13 -20.13 2.56 3.25
CA GLU A 13 -20.62 3.69 2.48
C GLU A 13 -19.63 4.86 2.49
N TYR A 14 -19.62 5.62 1.40
CA TYR A 14 -18.78 6.79 1.20
C TYR A 14 -19.68 8.02 1.11
N LEU A 15 -19.50 8.94 2.05
CA LEU A 15 -20.35 10.12 2.21
C LEU A 15 -19.82 11.30 1.38
N GLU A 16 -20.72 12.17 0.94
CA GLU A 16 -20.34 13.41 0.24
C GLU A 16 -19.67 14.41 1.19
N ASN A 17 -20.26 14.59 2.37
CA ASN A 17 -19.75 15.44 3.44
C ASN A 17 -19.10 14.61 4.54
N GLU A 18 -18.15 15.22 5.23
CA GLU A 18 -17.59 14.62 6.43
C GLU A 18 -18.59 14.68 7.58
N GLU A 19 -18.62 13.61 8.38
CA GLU A 19 -19.40 13.54 9.61
C GLU A 19 -18.46 13.24 10.77
N LEU A 20 -18.77 13.79 11.94
CA LEU A 20 -18.06 13.45 13.17
C LEU A 20 -18.43 12.02 13.56
N MET A 21 -17.44 11.14 13.64
CA MET A 21 -17.64 9.72 13.95
C MET A 21 -16.77 9.31 15.13
N GLU A 22 -17.28 8.37 15.93
CA GLU A 22 -16.56 7.76 17.04
C GLU A 22 -15.99 6.40 16.63
N CYS A 23 -14.70 6.19 16.88
CA CYS A 23 -14.06 4.90 16.62
C CYS A 23 -14.63 3.82 17.55
N ALA A 24 -15.14 2.73 16.98
CA ALA A 24 -15.72 1.61 17.72
C ALA A 24 -14.72 0.82 18.59
N ILE A 25 -13.42 1.11 18.47
CA ILE A 25 -12.35 0.42 19.22
C ILE A 25 -11.77 1.32 20.32
N CYS A 26 -11.35 2.55 19.98
CA CYS A 26 -10.66 3.43 20.92
C CYS A 26 -11.49 4.65 21.36
N HIS A 27 -12.73 4.79 20.90
CA HIS A 27 -13.67 5.85 21.27
C HIS A 27 -13.23 7.29 20.96
N ARG A 28 -12.12 7.49 20.25
CA ARG A 28 -11.75 8.83 19.76
C ARG A 28 -12.71 9.28 18.67
N GLN A 29 -12.99 10.57 18.63
CA GLN A 29 -13.83 11.19 17.62
C GLN A 29 -13.00 11.91 16.57
N GLU A 30 -13.32 11.69 15.30
CA GLU A 30 -12.73 12.42 14.18
C GLU A 30 -13.70 12.51 13.00
N TYR A 31 -13.45 13.46 12.11
CA TYR A 31 -14.23 13.62 10.89
C TYR A 31 -13.85 12.53 9.88
N SER A 32 -14.87 11.88 9.31
CA SER A 32 -14.68 10.85 8.29
C SER A 32 -15.76 10.96 7.23
N ARG A 33 -15.41 10.53 6.01
CA ARG A 33 -16.33 10.38 4.87
C ARG A 33 -16.64 8.90 4.59
N THR A 34 -16.29 8.01 5.51
CA THR A 34 -16.46 6.57 5.32
C THR A 34 -16.91 5.93 6.62
N ARG A 35 -18.00 5.17 6.54
CA ARG A 35 -18.50 4.34 7.64
C ARG A 35 -19.14 3.08 7.11
N CYS A 36 -19.37 2.12 7.99
CA CYS A 36 -20.23 0.98 7.70
C CYS A 36 -21.68 1.41 7.56
N VAL A 37 -22.46 0.71 6.72
CA VAL A 37 -23.92 0.91 6.60
C VAL A 37 -24.69 0.72 7.93
N ASN A 38 -24.07 0.05 8.91
CA ASN A 38 -24.60 -0.11 10.28
C ASN A 38 -24.06 0.95 11.27
N GLY A 39 -23.37 1.99 10.79
CA GLY A 39 -22.87 3.10 11.60
C GLY A 39 -21.47 2.91 12.23
N HIS A 40 -20.86 1.73 12.10
CA HIS A 40 -19.51 1.49 12.64
C HIS A 40 -18.44 2.31 11.91
N TYR A 41 -17.51 2.87 12.69
CA TYR A 41 -16.31 3.54 12.21
C TYR A 41 -15.08 3.01 12.96
N VAL A 42 -13.95 2.86 12.27
CA VAL A 42 -12.65 2.50 12.86
C VAL A 42 -11.61 3.47 12.34
N CYS A 43 -10.92 4.17 13.26
CA CYS A 43 -9.89 5.14 12.91
C CYS A 43 -8.66 4.47 12.27
N ASN A 44 -7.86 5.26 11.53
CA ASN A 44 -6.64 4.75 10.88
C ASN A 44 -5.65 4.13 11.89
N GLU A 45 -5.56 4.68 13.10
CA GLU A 45 -4.66 4.17 14.15
C GLU A 45 -5.05 2.76 14.59
N CYS A 46 -6.33 2.51 14.88
CA CYS A 46 -6.82 1.17 15.21
C CYS A 46 -6.74 0.21 14.02
N HIS A 47 -6.94 0.71 12.79
CA HIS A 47 -6.81 -0.09 11.57
C HIS A 47 -5.36 -0.57 11.33
N MET A 48 -4.37 0.15 11.86
CA MET A 48 -2.94 -0.17 11.74
C MET A 48 -2.35 -0.81 13.00
N GLN A 49 -3.18 -1.24 13.96
CA GLN A 49 -2.71 -2.03 15.10
C GLN A 49 -2.26 -3.42 14.64
N GLY A 50 -1.16 -3.93 15.23
CA GLY A 50 -0.66 -5.28 14.95
C GLY A 50 0.21 -5.43 13.69
N LEU A 51 0.73 -4.32 13.15
CA LEU A 51 1.70 -4.36 12.05
C LEU A 51 3.13 -4.78 12.49
N ASP A 52 3.33 -5.21 13.74
CA ASP A 52 4.63 -5.70 14.21
C ASP A 52 5.11 -6.91 13.39
N GLN A 53 4.19 -7.78 12.99
CA GLN A 53 4.50 -8.94 12.12
C GLN A 53 4.98 -8.53 10.72
N VAL A 54 4.57 -7.35 10.23
CA VAL A 54 5.06 -6.80 8.96
C VAL A 54 6.55 -6.44 9.10
N VAL A 55 6.94 -5.86 10.24
CA VAL A 55 8.33 -5.53 10.54
C VAL A 55 9.19 -6.80 10.64
N GLU A 56 8.70 -7.83 11.33
CA GLU A 56 9.38 -9.12 11.42
C GLU A 56 9.62 -9.75 10.05
N ILE A 57 8.62 -9.71 9.14
CA ILE A 57 8.80 -10.17 7.76
C ILE A 57 9.91 -9.39 7.07
N CYS A 58 9.90 -8.05 7.17
CA CYS A 58 10.91 -7.21 6.53
C CYS A 58 12.34 -7.47 7.00
N TYR A 59 12.53 -7.93 8.24
CA TYR A 59 13.85 -8.21 8.81
C TYR A 59 14.32 -9.66 8.67
N HIS A 60 13.41 -10.60 8.42
CA HIS A 60 13.74 -12.03 8.38
C HIS A 60 13.52 -12.70 7.02
N LEU A 61 12.79 -12.06 6.10
CA LEU A 61 12.58 -12.61 4.76
C LEU A 61 13.70 -12.15 3.82
N ASP A 62 14.66 -13.06 3.57
CA ASP A 62 15.79 -12.86 2.67
C ASP A 62 15.38 -12.95 1.18
N SER A 63 14.64 -11.97 0.68
CA SER A 63 14.21 -11.93 -0.73
C SER A 63 14.53 -10.61 -1.42
N GLY A 64 15.06 -10.71 -2.65
CA GLY A 64 15.22 -9.58 -3.57
C GLY A 64 13.99 -9.32 -4.43
N ASP A 65 12.88 -10.02 -4.20
CA ASP A 65 11.61 -9.86 -4.91
C ASP A 65 10.57 -9.13 -4.02
N PRO A 66 10.27 -7.85 -4.31
CA PRO A 66 9.32 -7.08 -3.51
C PRO A 66 7.89 -7.61 -3.61
N LEU A 67 7.54 -8.37 -4.64
CA LEU A 67 6.21 -8.98 -4.73
C LEU A 67 6.10 -10.19 -3.77
N GLU A 68 7.17 -10.96 -3.60
CA GLU A 68 7.18 -12.08 -2.64
C GLU A 68 7.01 -11.55 -1.21
N ILE A 69 7.78 -10.51 -0.86
CA ILE A 69 7.70 -9.86 0.45
C ILE A 69 6.31 -9.25 0.65
N LEU A 70 5.76 -8.58 -0.36
CA LEU A 70 4.40 -8.05 -0.32
C LEU A 70 3.37 -9.14 -0.08
N GLU A 71 3.47 -10.29 -0.76
CA GLU A 71 2.54 -11.40 -0.60
C GLU A 71 2.61 -12.02 0.79
N ALA A 72 3.81 -12.17 1.36
CA ALA A 72 3.99 -12.61 2.74
C ALA A 72 3.27 -11.66 3.72
N MET A 73 3.48 -10.35 3.59
CA MET A 73 2.81 -9.35 4.42
C MET A 73 1.29 -9.35 4.21
N MET A 74 0.81 -9.41 2.96
CA MET A 74 -0.63 -9.43 2.63
C MET A 74 -1.34 -10.73 3.02
N SER A 75 -0.61 -11.75 3.46
CA SER A 75 -1.18 -13.01 3.97
C SER A 75 -1.37 -13.00 5.49
N LEU A 76 -0.89 -11.96 6.17
CA LEU A 76 -1.13 -11.75 7.59
C LEU A 76 -2.62 -11.44 7.83
N PRO A 77 -3.26 -12.05 8.85
CA PRO A 77 -4.67 -11.82 9.16
C PRO A 77 -5.06 -10.35 9.42
N GLN A 78 -4.10 -9.54 9.87
CA GLN A 78 -4.28 -8.12 10.19
C GLN A 78 -4.28 -7.24 8.93
N ILE A 79 -3.84 -7.77 7.78
CA ILE A 79 -3.83 -7.02 6.52
C ILE A 79 -5.12 -7.29 5.76
N HIS A 80 -6.06 -6.37 5.91
CA HIS A 80 -7.39 -6.43 5.30
C HIS A 80 -7.34 -6.37 3.75
N MET A 81 -8.48 -6.54 3.08
CA MET A 81 -8.54 -6.44 1.62
C MET A 81 -8.30 -4.99 1.15
N HIS A 82 -8.86 -4.03 1.89
CA HIS A 82 -8.67 -2.60 1.71
C HIS A 82 -8.37 -1.97 3.07
N GLY A 83 -7.52 -0.96 3.09
CA GLY A 83 -7.16 -0.26 4.32
C GLY A 83 -5.84 0.51 4.21
N PRO A 84 -5.57 1.43 5.16
CA PRO A 84 -4.38 2.27 5.17
C PRO A 84 -3.07 1.51 5.39
N GLU A 85 -3.09 0.24 5.84
CA GLU A 85 -1.87 -0.56 6.00
C GLU A 85 -1.10 -0.67 4.69
N HIS A 86 -1.82 -0.72 3.56
CA HIS A 86 -1.25 -0.81 2.21
C HIS A 86 -0.44 0.42 1.79
N HIS A 87 -0.56 1.53 2.53
CA HIS A 87 0.25 2.73 2.33
C HIS A 87 1.69 2.53 2.84
N ILE A 88 1.90 1.55 3.73
CA ILE A 88 3.19 1.17 4.29
C ILE A 88 3.76 -0.03 3.53
N LEU A 89 2.94 -1.05 3.27
CA LEU A 89 3.41 -2.36 2.75
C LEU A 89 4.22 -2.25 1.46
N VAL A 90 3.84 -1.36 0.54
CA VAL A 90 4.55 -1.20 -0.74
C VAL A 90 5.97 -0.71 -0.54
N GLY A 91 6.14 0.37 0.22
CA GLY A 91 7.46 0.92 0.52
C GLY A 91 8.29 -0.04 1.36
N ALA A 92 7.69 -0.71 2.35
CA ALA A 92 8.38 -1.72 3.16
C ALA A 92 8.91 -2.88 2.29
N ALA A 93 8.08 -3.45 1.41
CA ALA A 93 8.50 -4.48 0.47
C ALA A 93 9.63 -4.03 -0.45
N LEU A 94 9.55 -2.81 -0.98
CA LEU A 94 10.57 -2.24 -1.86
C LEU A 94 11.89 -2.01 -1.14
N LEU A 95 11.87 -1.51 0.11
CA LEU A 95 13.08 -1.29 0.91
C LEU A 95 13.78 -2.61 1.23
N THR A 96 13.04 -3.63 1.66
CA THR A 96 13.59 -4.97 1.94
C THR A 96 14.16 -5.60 0.68
N ALA A 97 13.42 -5.59 -0.43
CA ALA A 97 13.93 -6.14 -1.70
C ALA A 97 15.14 -5.38 -2.24
N TYR A 98 15.15 -4.05 -2.11
CA TYR A 98 16.27 -3.21 -2.53
C TYR A 98 17.53 -3.53 -1.74
N TYR A 99 17.41 -3.71 -0.42
CA TYR A 99 18.50 -4.15 0.45
C TYR A 99 19.09 -5.50 -0.01
N HIS A 100 18.25 -6.52 -0.18
CA HIS A 100 18.70 -7.85 -0.61
C HIS A 100 19.18 -7.91 -2.07
N ALA A 101 18.80 -6.93 -2.90
CA ALA A 101 19.33 -6.75 -4.25
C ALA A 101 20.70 -6.03 -4.28
N GLY A 102 21.31 -5.75 -3.13
CA GLY A 102 22.59 -5.07 -3.00
C GLY A 102 22.50 -3.54 -3.09
N GLY A 103 21.32 -2.98 -2.89
CA GLY A 103 21.12 -1.54 -2.79
C GLY A 103 21.72 -0.95 -1.51
N ASP A 104 22.29 0.24 -1.60
CA ASP A 104 22.88 0.95 -0.47
C ASP A 104 21.78 1.53 0.43
N ILE A 105 21.54 0.85 1.56
CA ILE A 105 20.54 1.25 2.56
C ILE A 105 20.83 0.59 3.91
N ASP A 106 20.53 1.31 4.99
CA ASP A 106 20.36 0.71 6.30
C ASP A 106 18.89 0.34 6.53
N LEU A 107 18.60 -0.96 6.45
CA LEU A 107 17.24 -1.48 6.60
C LEU A 107 16.65 -1.21 7.99
N GLN A 108 17.49 -1.17 9.04
CA GLN A 108 17.05 -0.98 10.43
C GLN A 108 16.49 0.42 10.68
N THR A 109 16.97 1.43 9.95
CA THR A 109 16.44 2.80 10.02
C THR A 109 15.37 3.05 8.97
N ALA A 110 15.48 2.44 7.79
CA ALA A 110 14.54 2.64 6.69
C ALA A 110 13.13 2.07 6.96
N ILE A 111 13.02 0.91 7.61
CA ILE A 111 11.72 0.29 7.91
C ILE A 111 10.90 1.13 8.91
N PRO A 112 11.43 1.57 10.07
CA PRO A 112 10.70 2.49 10.93
C PRO A 112 10.31 3.80 10.23
N GLU A 113 11.15 4.31 9.34
CA GLU A 113 10.88 5.54 8.61
C GLU A 113 9.72 5.41 7.62
N ILE A 114 9.65 4.34 6.83
CA ILE A 114 8.52 4.14 5.90
C ILE A 114 7.20 3.96 6.66
N PHE A 115 7.23 3.34 7.85
CA PHE A 115 6.05 3.25 8.71
C PHE A 115 5.63 4.63 9.22
N SER A 116 6.58 5.42 9.73
CA SER A 116 6.32 6.78 10.22
C SER A 116 5.69 7.67 9.13
N ARG A 117 6.23 7.62 7.91
CA ARG A 117 5.73 8.39 6.75
C ARG A 117 4.40 7.84 6.24
N GLY A 118 4.28 6.51 6.08
CA GLY A 118 3.10 5.85 5.51
C GLY A 118 1.85 5.98 6.38
N LYS A 119 1.99 5.95 7.71
CA LYS A 119 0.89 6.15 8.67
C LYS A 119 0.21 7.52 8.53
N GLN A 120 0.91 8.52 7.97
CA GLN A 120 0.38 9.87 7.77
C GLN A 120 -0.49 9.98 6.51
N VAL A 121 -0.53 8.96 5.64
CA VAL A 121 -1.40 8.95 4.47
C VAL A 121 -2.78 8.43 4.87
N PRO A 122 -3.84 9.26 4.84
CA PRO A 122 -5.14 8.86 5.34
C PRO A 122 -5.80 7.82 4.44
N GLY A 123 -6.60 6.94 5.06
CA GLY A 123 -7.52 6.07 4.35
C GLY A 123 -8.37 6.85 3.35
N GLY A 124 -8.57 6.30 2.16
CA GLY A 124 -9.38 6.94 1.11
C GLY A 124 -8.66 8.02 0.29
N ALA A 125 -7.40 8.37 0.57
CA ALA A 125 -6.62 9.33 -0.25
C ALA A 125 -6.64 9.02 -1.76
N CYS A 126 -6.69 7.73 -2.12
CA CYS A 126 -6.81 7.29 -3.51
C CYS A 126 -8.05 7.81 -4.25
N GLY A 127 -9.18 8.00 -3.56
CA GLY A 127 -10.43 8.49 -4.13
C GLY A 127 -10.70 9.96 -3.80
N PHE A 128 -10.38 10.39 -2.58
CA PHE A 128 -10.67 11.75 -2.13
C PHE A 128 -9.62 12.78 -2.52
N TRP A 129 -8.35 12.37 -2.68
CA TRP A 129 -7.25 13.28 -3.06
C TRP A 129 -6.75 13.00 -4.49
N GLY A 130 -7.14 11.88 -5.09
CA GLY A 130 -6.60 11.42 -6.38
C GLY A 130 -5.17 10.87 -6.28
N ALA A 131 -4.63 10.68 -5.07
CA ALA A 131 -3.28 10.22 -4.83
C ALA A 131 -3.30 8.91 -4.02
N CYS A 132 -3.13 7.77 -4.71
CA CYS A 132 -3.18 6.47 -4.07
C CYS A 132 -2.01 6.29 -3.08
N GLY A 133 -2.30 5.88 -1.85
CA GLY A 133 -1.27 5.66 -0.83
C GLY A 133 -0.21 4.64 -1.23
N SER A 134 -0.57 3.58 -1.97
CA SER A 134 0.41 2.65 -2.55
C SER A 134 1.35 3.30 -3.56
N ALA A 135 0.92 4.34 -4.29
CA ALA A 135 1.79 5.08 -5.19
C ALA A 135 2.68 6.08 -4.43
N ILE A 136 2.10 6.81 -3.48
CA ILE A 136 2.85 7.71 -2.59
C ILE A 136 3.97 6.94 -1.86
N SER A 137 3.68 5.72 -1.41
CA SER A 137 4.65 4.82 -0.76
C SER A 137 5.90 4.56 -1.62
N THR A 138 5.76 4.47 -2.95
CA THR A 138 6.93 4.32 -3.84
C THR A 138 7.82 5.56 -3.88
N GLY A 139 7.24 6.76 -3.80
CA GLY A 139 8.00 8.00 -3.67
C GLY A 139 8.68 8.12 -2.31
N MET A 140 8.00 7.69 -1.24
CA MET A 140 8.61 7.60 0.09
C MET A 140 9.81 6.66 0.09
N PHE A 141 9.67 5.48 -0.53
CA PHE A 141 10.78 4.55 -0.75
C PHE A 141 11.97 5.22 -1.46
N ILE A 142 11.74 5.87 -2.62
CA ILE A 142 12.82 6.57 -3.34
C ILE A 142 13.43 7.68 -2.48
N SER A 143 12.60 8.44 -1.76
CA SER A 143 13.09 9.50 -0.88
C SER A 143 13.97 8.96 0.24
N ILE A 144 13.65 7.80 0.82
CA ILE A 144 14.46 7.17 1.88
C ILE A 144 15.80 6.72 1.31
N VAL A 145 15.82 5.92 0.24
CA VAL A 145 17.06 5.36 -0.33
C VAL A 145 17.98 6.39 -0.99
N THR A 146 17.45 7.58 -1.31
CA THR A 146 18.24 8.68 -1.88
C THR A 146 18.45 9.85 -0.90
N HIS A 147 18.03 9.68 0.36
CA HIS A 147 18.07 10.71 1.41
C HIS A 147 17.50 12.06 0.94
N ALA A 148 16.41 12.03 0.16
CA ALA A 148 15.80 13.22 -0.38
C ALA A 148 15.20 14.09 0.73
N THR A 149 15.42 15.39 0.60
CA THR A 149 14.79 16.43 1.42
C THR A 149 14.05 17.42 0.52
N PRO A 150 13.20 18.31 1.06
CA PRO A 150 12.60 19.39 0.27
C PRO A 150 13.60 20.34 -0.41
N LEU A 151 14.86 20.36 0.05
CA LEU A 151 15.93 21.19 -0.52
C LEU A 151 16.84 20.43 -1.48
N SER A 152 16.67 19.11 -1.61
CA SER A 152 17.42 18.32 -2.58
C SER A 152 16.96 18.66 -3.99
N GLU A 153 17.88 18.64 -4.96
CA GLU A 153 17.52 18.88 -6.36
C GLU A 153 17.11 17.55 -7.03
N ARG A 154 18.10 16.69 -7.28
CA ARG A 154 17.90 15.43 -8.03
C ARG A 154 17.03 14.43 -7.29
N SER A 155 17.28 14.17 -6.01
CA SER A 155 16.53 13.15 -5.26
C SER A 155 15.09 13.58 -4.97
N TYR A 156 14.83 14.90 -4.82
CA TYR A 156 13.47 15.44 -4.78
C TYR A 156 12.72 15.17 -6.09
N GLN A 157 13.35 15.47 -7.23
CA GLN A 157 12.78 15.16 -8.54
C GLN A 157 12.49 13.66 -8.67
N GLN A 158 13.42 12.80 -8.25
CA GLN A 158 13.27 11.36 -8.36
C GLN A 158 12.10 10.82 -7.52
N ALA A 159 11.94 11.28 -6.28
CA ALA A 159 10.84 10.84 -5.41
C ALA A 159 9.46 11.24 -5.98
N ASN A 160 9.35 12.46 -6.50
CA ASN A 160 8.13 12.94 -7.15
C ASN A 160 7.84 12.20 -8.46
N ALA A 161 8.86 11.99 -9.29
CA ALA A 161 8.72 11.25 -10.56
C ALA A 161 8.27 9.81 -10.32
N MET A 162 8.83 9.13 -9.32
CA MET A 162 8.42 7.78 -8.94
C MET A 162 6.92 7.73 -8.56
N THR A 163 6.48 8.65 -7.71
CA THR A 163 5.06 8.74 -7.32
C THR A 163 4.17 8.98 -8.54
N SER A 164 4.56 9.90 -9.43
CA SER A 164 3.84 10.22 -10.67
C SER A 164 3.73 9.00 -11.59
N HIS A 165 4.81 8.25 -11.79
CA HIS A 165 4.81 7.05 -12.62
C HIS A 165 3.88 5.97 -12.06
N ALA A 166 3.92 5.73 -10.75
CA ALA A 166 3.03 4.77 -10.09
C ALA A 166 1.56 5.21 -10.19
N LEU A 167 1.25 6.50 -9.98
CA LEU A 167 -0.09 7.05 -10.17
C LEU A 167 -0.57 6.90 -11.61
N SER A 168 0.29 7.16 -12.60
CA SER A 168 -0.03 6.97 -14.02
C SER A 168 -0.37 5.51 -14.33
N ALA A 169 0.38 4.55 -13.79
CA ALA A 169 0.11 3.12 -13.95
C ALA A 169 -1.25 2.73 -13.35
N ILE A 170 -1.58 3.25 -12.16
CA ILE A 170 -2.88 3.02 -11.50
C ILE A 170 -4.03 3.65 -12.29
N ALA A 171 -3.85 4.91 -12.74
CA ALA A 171 -4.89 5.66 -13.45
C ALA A 171 -5.29 5.00 -14.77
N LYS A 172 -4.34 4.35 -15.46
CA LYS A 172 -4.61 3.62 -16.71
C LYS A 172 -5.55 2.41 -16.54
N VAL A 173 -5.62 1.82 -15.35
CA VAL A 173 -6.55 0.71 -15.06
C VAL A 173 -7.89 1.23 -14.52
N GLY A 174 -7.87 2.31 -13.76
CA GLY A 174 -9.06 2.95 -13.21
C GLY A 174 -9.63 2.24 -11.97
N GLY A 175 -10.88 2.60 -11.66
CA GLY A 175 -11.61 2.14 -10.48
C GLY A 175 -12.73 1.12 -10.77
N PRO A 176 -13.45 0.66 -9.74
CA PRO A 176 -13.34 1.04 -8.32
C PRO A 176 -12.02 0.58 -7.65
N ARG A 177 -11.74 1.16 -6.47
CA ARG A 177 -10.48 0.97 -5.71
C ARG A 177 -10.15 -0.51 -5.49
N CYS A 178 -8.86 -0.84 -5.51
CA CYS A 178 -8.36 -2.14 -5.06
C CYS A 178 -6.93 -1.99 -4.53
N CYS A 179 -6.74 -2.08 -3.21
CA CYS A 179 -5.43 -1.88 -2.60
C CYS A 179 -4.40 -2.92 -3.07
N LYS A 180 -4.83 -4.17 -3.33
CA LYS A 180 -3.95 -5.23 -3.86
C LYS A 180 -3.45 -4.92 -5.27
N ARG A 181 -4.37 -4.61 -6.20
CA ARG A 181 -4.04 -4.21 -7.59
C ARG A 181 -3.11 -3.02 -7.62
N ASN A 182 -3.41 -1.99 -6.83
CA ASN A 182 -2.62 -0.77 -6.82
C ASN A 182 -1.23 -1.01 -6.24
N ALA A 183 -1.10 -1.86 -5.21
CA ALA A 183 0.20 -2.26 -4.68
C ALA A 183 1.06 -2.98 -5.74
N TYR A 184 0.50 -3.95 -6.48
CA TYR A 184 1.24 -4.63 -7.56
C TYR A 184 1.68 -3.66 -8.67
N LEU A 185 0.78 -2.78 -9.14
CA LEU A 185 1.11 -1.77 -10.16
C LEU A 185 2.23 -0.85 -9.68
N SER A 186 2.15 -0.40 -8.42
CA SER A 186 3.17 0.43 -7.78
C SER A 186 4.52 -0.26 -7.73
N ILE A 187 4.58 -1.50 -7.22
CA ILE A 187 5.83 -2.27 -7.11
C ILE A 187 6.44 -2.52 -8.48
N LEU A 188 5.66 -3.03 -9.44
CA LEU A 188 6.15 -3.29 -10.80
C LEU A 188 6.69 -2.02 -11.47
N THR A 189 6.09 -0.87 -11.19
CA THR A 189 6.58 0.42 -11.70
C THR A 189 7.85 0.86 -10.99
N ALA A 190 7.92 0.69 -9.66
CA ALA A 190 9.09 1.04 -8.87
C ALA A 190 10.31 0.19 -9.20
N VAL A 191 10.15 -1.12 -9.41
CA VAL A 191 11.27 -1.99 -9.80
C VAL A 191 11.87 -1.55 -11.13
N ARG A 192 11.04 -1.22 -12.13
CA ARG A 192 11.53 -0.66 -13.41
C ARG A 192 12.28 0.66 -13.20
N TYR A 193 11.71 1.55 -12.38
CA TYR A 193 12.29 2.86 -12.09
C TYR A 193 13.65 2.74 -11.39
N VAL A 194 13.77 1.86 -10.38
CA VAL A 194 15.03 1.63 -9.65
C VAL A 194 16.10 1.07 -10.59
N LYS A 195 15.75 0.12 -11.44
CA LYS A 195 16.69 -0.42 -12.44
C LYS A 195 17.23 0.69 -13.35
N GLU A 196 16.35 1.56 -13.86
CA GLU A 196 16.71 2.62 -14.80
C GLU A 196 17.52 3.75 -14.14
N HIS A 197 17.15 4.16 -12.93
CA HIS A 197 17.68 5.40 -12.33
C HIS A 197 18.67 5.20 -11.19
N LEU A 198 18.65 4.03 -10.53
CA LEU A 198 19.54 3.69 -9.41
C LEU A 198 20.49 2.52 -9.74
N GLY A 199 20.24 1.80 -10.85
CA GLY A 199 21.13 0.70 -11.29
C GLY A 199 21.04 -0.57 -10.43
N VAL A 200 20.05 -0.68 -9.55
CA VAL A 200 19.82 -1.86 -8.70
C VAL A 200 18.77 -2.78 -9.34
N TYR A 201 19.04 -4.08 -9.34
CA TYR A 201 18.23 -5.08 -10.02
C TYR A 201 17.48 -5.94 -8.99
N MET A 202 16.23 -5.58 -8.72
CA MET A 202 15.32 -6.41 -7.92
C MET A 202 14.67 -7.49 -8.79
N GLN A 203 14.44 -8.67 -8.20
CA GLN A 203 13.74 -9.77 -8.84
C GLN A 203 12.24 -9.45 -8.95
N VAL A 204 11.58 -10.00 -9.96
CA VAL A 204 10.13 -9.82 -10.15
C VAL A 204 9.56 -11.09 -10.76
N HIS A 205 8.78 -11.83 -9.97
CA HIS A 205 7.97 -12.91 -10.49
C HIS A 205 6.65 -12.42 -11.14
N PRO A 206 6.03 -13.23 -12.01
CA PRO A 206 4.71 -12.90 -12.56
C PRO A 206 3.63 -12.85 -11.48
N VAL A 207 2.88 -11.75 -11.44
CA VAL A 207 1.80 -11.57 -10.46
C VAL A 207 0.52 -12.27 -10.90
N THR A 208 -0.06 -13.06 -10.01
CA THR A 208 -1.43 -13.59 -10.12
C THR A 208 -2.18 -13.30 -8.82
N CYS A 209 -3.25 -12.52 -8.89
CA CYS A 209 -4.03 -12.17 -7.69
C CYS A 209 -4.97 -13.31 -7.31
N ARG A 210 -4.83 -13.85 -6.08
CA ARG A 210 -5.70 -14.89 -5.53
C ARG A 210 -6.81 -14.35 -4.61
N ARG A 211 -6.89 -13.04 -4.43
CA ARG A 211 -7.81 -12.38 -3.48
C ARG A 211 -9.11 -11.89 -4.15
N GLN A 212 -9.40 -12.35 -5.36
CA GLN A 212 -10.57 -11.92 -6.15
C GLN A 212 -11.90 -12.16 -5.45
N ALA A 213 -12.06 -13.33 -4.81
CA ALA A 213 -13.28 -13.68 -4.08
C ALA A 213 -13.53 -12.83 -2.82
N GLN A 214 -12.51 -12.10 -2.33
CA GLN A 214 -12.57 -11.28 -1.11
C GLN A 214 -13.02 -9.84 -1.39
N ASN A 215 -13.11 -9.41 -2.65
CA ASN A 215 -13.40 -8.02 -3.02
C ASN A 215 -14.70 -7.91 -3.83
N HIS A 216 -15.73 -7.30 -3.24
CA HIS A 216 -17.02 -7.05 -3.91
C HIS A 216 -16.85 -6.22 -5.18
N GLN A 217 -15.91 -5.29 -5.18
CA GLN A 217 -15.66 -4.39 -6.30
C GLN A 217 -14.54 -4.89 -7.22
N CYS A 218 -14.25 -6.20 -7.23
CA CYS A 218 -13.22 -6.77 -8.09
C CYS A 218 -13.54 -6.51 -9.58
N LEU A 219 -12.53 -6.12 -10.35
CA LEU A 219 -12.66 -5.89 -11.79
C LEU A 219 -12.70 -7.18 -12.62
N LEU A 220 -12.40 -8.34 -11.99
CA LEU A 220 -12.30 -9.65 -12.64
C LEU A 220 -11.47 -9.55 -13.93
N THR A 221 -12.00 -9.99 -15.08
CA THR A 221 -11.33 -9.99 -16.38
C THR A 221 -10.80 -8.62 -16.85
N ARG A 222 -11.27 -7.50 -16.27
CA ARG A 222 -10.72 -6.16 -16.54
C ARG A 222 -9.49 -5.82 -15.69
N CYS A 223 -9.13 -6.64 -14.70
CA CYS A 223 -7.94 -6.49 -13.89
C CYS A 223 -6.73 -7.13 -14.59
N PRO A 224 -5.58 -6.45 -14.69
CA PRO A 224 -4.38 -7.02 -15.32
C PRO A 224 -3.77 -8.20 -14.55
N PHE A 225 -4.23 -8.46 -13.32
CA PHE A 225 -3.74 -9.56 -12.46
C PHE A 225 -4.79 -10.65 -12.23
N TYR A 226 -5.88 -10.62 -12.99
CA TYR A 226 -6.90 -11.66 -12.93
C TYR A 226 -6.41 -12.92 -13.64
N ARG A 227 -6.64 -14.07 -13.01
CA ARG A 227 -6.62 -15.37 -13.67
C ARG A 227 -7.91 -16.09 -13.33
N GLU A 228 -8.46 -16.73 -14.32
CA GLU A 228 -9.57 -17.66 -14.14
C GLU A 228 -9.01 -18.84 -13.33
N ASP A 229 -9.60 -19.11 -12.16
CA ASP A 229 -9.22 -20.27 -11.37
C ASP A 229 -9.71 -21.50 -12.15
N GLU A 230 -8.79 -22.36 -12.62
CA GLU A 230 -9.16 -23.68 -13.10
C GLU A 230 -9.69 -24.46 -11.89
N SER A 231 -11.00 -24.74 -11.90
CA SER A 231 -11.75 -25.41 -10.83
C SER A 231 -11.18 -26.77 -10.44
#